data_AF-A0A957B7J7-F1
#
_entry.id   AF-A0A957B7J7-F1
#
_cell.length_a   1.000
_cell.length_b   1.000
_cell.length_c   1.000
_cell.angle_alpha   90.00
_cell.angle_beta   90.00
_cell.angle_gamma   90.00
#
_symmetry.space_group_name_H-M   'P 1'
#
loop_
_entity.id
_entity.type
_entity.pdbx_description
1 polymer ?
#
loop_
_entity_poly.entity_id
_entity_poly.type
_entity_poly.pdbx_seq_one_letter_code
_entity_poly.pdbx_strand_id
1 'polypeptide(L)' 'QILSPFTPTAMIFIPSKDGISHNPREYTEWHDVENGANVLLSTILRLASEKV' A
#
# COMPACT_ATOMS: atom_id res chain seq x y z
N GLN A 1 -1.39 -6.46 12.51
CA GLN A 1 -0.34 -6.92 11.57
C GLN A 1 0.08 -8.33 11.98
N ILE A 2 -0.13 -9.33 11.13
CA ILE A 2 0.12 -10.75 11.46
C ILE A 2 1.51 -11.22 10.95
N LEU A 3 1.98 -10.66 9.84
CA LEU A 3 3.23 -11.10 9.19
C LEU A 3 4.51 -10.49 9.80
N SER A 4 4.41 -9.30 10.39
CA SER A 4 5.57 -8.55 10.91
C SER A 4 6.46 -9.31 11.92
N PRO A 5 5.95 -10.20 12.80
CA PRO A 5 6.82 -10.96 13.70
C PRO A 5 7.68 -12.03 13.02
N PHE A 6 7.34 -12.45 11.79
CA PHE A 6 7.95 -13.60 11.13
C PHE A 6 8.87 -13.20 9.96
N THR A 7 8.71 -12.00 9.41
CA THR A 7 9.45 -11.55 8.24
C THR A 7 9.47 -10.02 8.16
N PRO A 8 10.52 -9.39 7.58
CA PRO A 8 10.50 -7.95 7.29
C PRO A 8 9.23 -7.57 6.54
N THR A 9 8.47 -6.65 7.13
CA THR A 9 7.16 -6.24 6.63
C THR A 9 7.04 -4.73 6.70
N ALA A 10 6.42 -4.13 5.69
CA ALA A 10 6.07 -2.72 5.65
C ALA A 10 4.65 -2.53 5.11
N MET A 11 4.11 -1.32 5.20
CA MET A 11 2.78 -0.97 4.70
C MET A 11 2.86 0.27 3.82
N ILE A 12 1.97 0.34 2.84
CA ILE A 12 1.73 1.52 2.00
C ILE A 12 0.29 1.94 2.26
N PHE A 13 0.09 3.20 2.64
CA PHE A 13 -1.23 3.80 2.77
C PHE A 13 -1.45 4.85 1.70
N ILE A 14 -2.69 4.88 1.21
CA ILE A 14 -3.21 5.90 0.30
C ILE A 14 -4.41 6.57 1.00
N PRO A 15 -4.73 7.83 0.67
CA PRO A 15 -5.84 8.52 1.29
C PRO A 15 -7.19 7.86 0.98
N SER A 16 -8.08 7.85 1.97
CA SER A 16 -9.51 7.68 1.76
C SER A 16 -10.16 9.06 1.85
N LYS A 17 -11.12 9.33 0.97
CA LYS A 17 -11.88 10.59 0.95
C LYS A 17 -12.54 10.82 2.31
N ASP A 18 -12.26 11.99 2.88
CA ASP A 18 -12.69 12.40 4.22
C ASP A 18 -12.31 11.43 5.35
N GLY A 19 -11.34 10.52 5.12
CA GLY A 19 -10.94 9.49 6.08
C GLY A 19 -12.03 8.46 6.39
N ILE A 20 -13.08 8.36 5.56
CA ILE A 20 -14.16 7.42 5.77
C ILE A 20 -13.68 5.99 5.50
N SER A 21 -13.94 5.08 6.44
CA SER A 21 -13.74 3.65 6.26
C SER A 21 -14.84 2.83 6.94
N HIS A 22 -14.99 1.54 6.61
CA HIS A 22 -16.04 0.64 7.10
C HIS A 22 -17.46 1.20 6.85
N ASN A 23 -17.64 1.88 5.72
CA ASN A 23 -18.87 2.55 5.35
C ASN A 23 -19.12 2.41 3.85
N PRO A 24 -20.36 2.29 3.36
CA PRO A 24 -20.65 2.24 1.92
C PRO A 24 -20.18 3.47 1.12
N ARG A 25 -19.90 4.59 1.79
CA ARG A 25 -19.33 5.81 1.19
C ARG A 25 -17.80 5.82 1.17
N GLU A 26 -17.14 4.78 1.67
CA GLU A 26 -15.68 4.64 1.58
C GLU A 26 -15.25 4.73 0.12
N TYR A 27 -14.34 5.65 -0.16
CA TYR A 27 -13.90 5.95 -1.51
C TYR A 27 -12.48 6.50 -1.50
N THR A 28 -11.70 6.12 -2.51
CA THR A 28 -10.37 6.69 -2.79
C THR A 28 -10.37 7.15 -4.24
N GLU A 29 -9.84 8.35 -4.48
CA GLU A 29 -9.73 8.92 -5.83
C GLU A 29 -8.78 8.06 -6.69
N TRP A 30 -9.09 7.90 -7.97
CA TRP A 30 -8.35 6.97 -8.84
C TRP A 30 -6.85 7.28 -8.95
N HIS A 31 -6.48 8.57 -8.91
CA HIS A 31 -5.06 8.97 -8.95
C HIS A 31 -4.29 8.45 -7.72
N ASP A 32 -4.94 8.37 -6.56
CA ASP A 32 -4.31 7.86 -5.33
C ASP A 32 -4.18 6.34 -5.36
N VAL A 33 -5.16 5.64 -5.95
CA VAL A 33 -5.07 4.19 -6.19
C VAL A 33 -3.89 3.87 -7.11
N GLU A 34 -3.76 4.60 -8.23
CA GLU A 34 -2.64 4.44 -9.17
C GLU A 34 -1.29 4.73 -8.49
N ASN A 35 -1.19 5.82 -7.74
CA ASN A 35 0.03 6.16 -7.00
C ASN A 35 0.42 5.05 -6.01
N GLY A 36 -0.54 4.53 -5.24
CA GLY A 36 -0.31 3.42 -4.32
C GLY A 36 0.19 2.16 -5.01
N ALA A 37 -0.41 1.82 -6.16
CA ALA A 37 0.00 0.68 -6.97
C ALA A 37 1.41 0.85 -7.55
N ASN A 38 1.75 2.06 -8.02
CA ASN A 38 3.08 2.37 -8.55
C ASN A 38 4.17 2.32 -7.47
N VAL A 39 3.87 2.79 -6.25
CA VAL A 39 4.78 2.66 -5.11
C VAL A 39 4.98 1.19 -4.75
N LEU A 40 3.92 0.38 -4.73
CA LEU A 40 4.01 -1.05 -4.48
C LEU A 40 4.88 -1.74 -5.54
N LEU A 41 4.61 -1.50 -6.82
CA LEU A 41 5.37 -2.05 -7.94
C LEU A 41 6.85 -1.72 -7.83
N SER A 42 7.19 -0.44 -7.66
CA SER A 42 8.57 0.02 -7.56
C SER A 42 9.29 -0.58 -6.35
N THR A 43 8.57 -0.72 -5.22
CA THR A 43 9.11 -1.32 -4.00
C THR A 43 9.42 -2.80 -4.21
N ILE A 44 8.50 -3.56 -4.82
CA ILE A 44 8.70 -4.99 -5.09
C ILE A 44 9.85 -5.19 -6.07
N LEU A 45 9.92 -4.41 -7.16
CA LEU A 45 11.01 -4.52 -8.13
C LEU A 45 12.38 -4.28 -7.49
N ARG A 46 12.47 -3.27 -6.62
CA ARG A 46 13.69 -3.00 -5.87
C ARG A 46 14.06 -4.17 -4.96
N LEU A 47 13.14 -4.61 -4.09
CA LEU A 47 13.40 -5.70 -3.13
C LEU A 47 13.72 -7.04 -3.82
N ALA A 48 13.08 -7.33 -4.95
CA ALA A 48 13.34 -8.54 -5.73
C ALA A 48 14.69 -8.51 -6.47
N SER A 49 15.21 -7.30 -6.74
CA SER A 49 16.49 -7.11 -7.46
C SER A 49 17.67 -6.86 -6.51
N GLU A 50 17.42 -6.66 -5.22
CA GLU A 50 18.46 -6.53 -4.21
C GLU A 50 19.23 -7.87 -4.10
N LYS A 51 20.56 -7.80 -4.25
CA LYS A 51 21.41 -8.98 -4.03
C LYS A 51 21.41 -9.26 -2.52
N VAL A 52 20.95 -10.46 -2.16
CA VAL A 52 21.05 -11.04 -0.81
C VAL A 52 22.51 -11.28 -0.44
#